data_AF-A0A8J8WKT0-F1
#
_entry.id   AF-A0A8J8WKT0-F1
#
_cell.length_a   1.000
_cell.length_b   1.000
_cell.length_c   1.000
_cell.angle_alpha   90.00
_cell.angle_beta   90.00
_cell.angle_gamma   90.00
#
_symmetry.space_group_name_H-M   'P 1'
#
loop_
_entity.id
_entity.type
_entity.pdbx_description
1 polymer ?
#
loop_
_entity_poly.entity_id
_entity_poly.type
_entity_poly.pdbx_seq_one_letter_code
_entity_poly.pdbx_strand_id
1 'polypeptide(L)'
;MSSYSLFFRESDHRHPDGQSQTTKAIFHFSDSDTYQALCREREVQMRIETHGDLSSSTQKLTPLHVFRLKLSDPLRKRASEGRAEAEVHLAEKLDLNVSTRGVVGRQVSLCDADGVLLGTGIIGYN
;
A
#
# COMPACT_ATOMS: atom_id res chain seq x y z
N MET A 1 6.56 15.54 -7.02
CA MET A 1 5.28 14.91 -6.63
C MET A 1 5.10 15.15 -5.15
N SER A 2 3.95 15.66 -4.72
CA SER A 2 3.69 15.85 -3.29
C SER A 2 3.55 14.50 -2.61
N SER A 3 3.77 14.47 -1.29
CA SER A 3 3.73 13.24 -0.51
C SER A 3 2.29 12.73 -0.35
N TYR A 4 2.08 11.44 -0.58
CA TYR A 4 0.93 10.70 -0.06
C TYR A 4 1.36 9.90 1.18
N SER A 5 0.40 9.57 2.05
CA SER A 5 0.59 8.65 3.16
C SER A 5 -0.17 7.35 2.89
N LEU A 6 0.44 6.22 3.27
CA LEU A 6 -0.14 4.89 3.13
C LEU A 6 -0.39 4.29 4.52
N PHE A 7 -1.61 3.84 4.76
CA PHE A 7 -2.01 3.19 6.00
C PHE A 7 -2.57 1.80 5.72
N PHE A 8 -2.45 0.91 6.70
CA PHE A 8 -3.02 -0.43 6.67
C PHE A 8 -4.01 -0.59 7.80
N ARG A 9 -5.18 -1.18 7.52
CA ARG A 9 -6.18 -1.50 8.55
C ARG A 9 -6.78 -2.86 8.29
N GLU A 10 -7.16 -3.55 9.35
CA GLU A 10 -8.01 -4.73 9.21
C GLU A 10 -9.32 -4.32 8.52
N SER A 11 -9.79 -5.20 7.63
CA SER A 11 -11.02 -5.02 6.89
C SER A 11 -12.08 -5.95 7.46
N ASP A 12 -13.29 -5.42 7.65
CA ASP A 12 -14.47 -6.22 7.96
C ASP A 12 -14.91 -7.07 6.76
N HIS A 13 -14.35 -6.82 5.57
CA HIS A 13 -14.59 -7.63 4.39
C HIS A 13 -13.86 -8.97 4.48
N ARG A 14 -14.63 -10.04 4.32
CA ARG A 14 -14.12 -11.39 4.14
C ARG A 14 -13.68 -11.60 2.70
N HIS A 15 -12.58 -12.31 2.53
CA HIS A 15 -12.13 -12.81 1.24
C HIS A 15 -13.27 -13.63 0.58
N PRO A 16 -13.35 -13.71 -0.76
CA PRO A 16 -14.39 -14.47 -1.48
C PRO A 16 -14.53 -15.94 -1.07
N ASP A 17 -13.51 -16.51 -0.41
CA ASP A 17 -13.56 -17.85 0.19
C ASP A 17 -14.42 -17.94 1.47
N GLY A 18 -14.92 -16.81 1.97
CA GLY A 18 -15.81 -16.71 3.12
C GLY A 18 -15.15 -16.92 4.48
N GLN A 19 -13.85 -17.23 4.55
CA GLN A 19 -13.19 -17.69 5.79
C GLN A 19 -12.14 -16.73 6.34
N SER A 20 -11.54 -15.87 5.51
CA SER A 20 -10.43 -15.01 5.96
C SER A 20 -10.79 -13.53 5.94
N GLN A 21 -10.52 -12.82 7.05
CA GLN A 21 -10.49 -11.35 7.05
C GLN A 21 -9.40 -10.86 6.10
N THR A 22 -9.58 -9.70 5.50
CA THR A 22 -8.57 -9.06 4.63
C THR A 22 -7.98 -7.82 5.31
N THR A 23 -6.90 -7.28 4.74
CA THR A 23 -6.38 -5.96 5.12
C THR A 23 -6.72 -4.97 4.01
N LYS A 24 -7.04 -3.73 4.36
CA LYS A 24 -7.17 -2.64 3.40
C LYS A 24 -5.96 -1.70 3.48
N ALA A 25 -5.50 -1.28 2.31
CA ALA A 25 -4.56 -0.20 2.11
C ALA A 25 -5.33 1.11 1.88
N ILE A 26 -4.96 2.16 2.60
CA ILE A 26 -5.61 3.47 2.56
C ILE A 26 -4.57 4.52 2.18
N PHE A 27 -4.77 5.15 1.03
CA PHE A 27 -3.92 6.21 0.52
C PHE A 27 -4.53 7.56 0.86
N HIS A 28 -3.78 8.41 1.56
CA HIS A 28 -4.13 9.82 1.79
C HIS A 28 -3.26 10.70 0.92
N PHE A 29 -3.88 11.49 0.06
CA PHE A 29 -3.20 12.39 -0.85
C PHE A 29 -3.33 13.84 -0.34
N SER A 30 -2.19 14.55 -0.35
CA SER A 30 -2.13 15.96 0.02
C SER A 30 -2.58 16.90 -1.11
N ASP A 31 -2.64 16.41 -2.34
CA ASP A 31 -3.09 17.15 -3.51
C ASP A 31 -3.84 16.24 -4.51
N SER A 32 -4.69 16.85 -5.33
CA SER A 32 -5.49 16.13 -6.31
C SER A 32 -4.68 15.62 -7.50
N ASP A 33 -3.57 16.26 -7.87
CA ASP A 33 -2.80 15.89 -9.06
C ASP A 33 -2.08 14.55 -8.84
N THR A 34 -1.49 14.36 -7.66
CA THR A 34 -0.87 13.10 -7.24
C THR A 34 -1.89 11.97 -7.15
N TYR A 35 -3.09 12.24 -6.62
CA TYR A 35 -4.19 11.26 -6.62
C TYR A 35 -4.58 10.86 -8.04
N GLN A 36 -4.80 11.84 -8.93
CA GLN A 36 -5.18 11.58 -10.32
C GLN A 36 -4.07 10.83 -11.08
N ALA A 37 -2.80 11.15 -10.85
CA ALA A 37 -1.68 10.42 -11.42
C ALA A 37 -1.69 8.95 -10.98
N LEU A 38 -1.76 8.68 -9.67
CA LEU A 38 -1.77 7.31 -9.15
C LEU A 38 -3.02 6.52 -9.59
N CYS A 39 -4.18 7.15 -9.72
CA CYS A 39 -5.41 6.50 -10.20
C CYS A 39 -5.40 6.21 -11.71
N ARG A 40 -4.57 6.89 -12.50
CA ARG A 40 -4.39 6.61 -13.93
C ARG A 40 -3.47 5.42 -14.18
N GLU A 41 -2.66 5.04 -13.19
CA GLU A 41 -1.85 3.84 -13.27
C GLU A 41 -2.74 2.60 -13.39
N ARG A 42 -2.43 1.75 -14.38
CA ARG A 42 -3.18 0.51 -14.63
C ARG A 42 -3.04 -0.46 -13.46
N GLU A 43 -1.85 -0.50 -12.89
CA GLU A 43 -1.48 -1.34 -11.78
C GLU A 43 -0.34 -0.67 -11.01
N VAL A 44 -0.48 -0.61 -9.69
CA VAL A 44 0.60 -0.21 -8.78
C VAL A 44 1.05 -1.45 -8.04
N GLN A 45 2.32 -1.82 -8.18
CA GLN A 45 2.91 -2.89 -7.41
C GLN A 45 3.32 -2.34 -6.03
N MET A 46 2.79 -2.94 -4.97
CA MET A 46 3.21 -2.67 -3.60
C MET A 46 4.03 -3.83 -3.08
N ARG A 47 5.24 -3.54 -2.60
CA ARG A 47 6.16 -4.54 -2.07
C ARG A 47 6.54 -4.18 -0.64
N ILE A 48 6.41 -5.15 0.27
CA ILE A 48 6.82 -5.04 1.67
C ILE A 48 8.02 -5.96 1.88
N GLU A 49 9.15 -5.39 2.30
CA GLU A 49 10.40 -6.10 2.50
C GLU A 49 10.44 -6.86 3.82
N THR A 50 11.32 -7.85 3.93
CA THR A 50 11.58 -8.52 5.21
C THR A 50 12.15 -7.57 6.27
N HIS A 51 12.87 -6.53 5.85
CA HIS A 51 13.61 -5.61 6.72
C HIS A 51 13.24 -4.14 6.46
N GLY A 52 13.42 -3.29 7.47
CA GLY A 52 13.24 -1.83 7.37
C GLY A 52 14.53 -1.09 7.07
N ASP A 53 15.14 -1.35 5.93
CA ASP A 53 16.41 -0.73 5.56
C ASP A 53 16.33 0.01 4.22
N LEU A 54 16.21 1.34 4.31
CA LEU A 54 16.17 2.23 3.15
C LEU A 54 17.54 2.42 2.46
N SER A 55 18.64 1.97 3.09
CA SER A 55 20.00 2.12 2.57
C SER A 55 20.41 0.98 1.64
N SER A 56 19.73 -0.16 1.73
CA SER A 56 19.99 -1.33 0.90
C SER A 56 19.21 -1.27 -0.41
N SER A 57 19.89 -1.48 -1.55
CA SER A 57 19.19 -1.83 -2.79
C SER A 57 18.56 -3.21 -2.57
N THR A 58 17.27 -3.23 -2.24
CA THR A 58 16.44 -4.40 -1.90
C THR A 58 16.28 -5.44 -3.04
N GLN A 59 17.11 -5.35 -4.08
CA GLN A 59 17.08 -6.20 -5.28
C GLN A 59 17.52 -7.65 -5.04
N LYS A 60 18.08 -8.01 -3.89
CA LYS A 60 18.64 -9.36 -3.64
C LYS A 60 17.81 -10.27 -2.74
N LEU A 61 16.77 -9.77 -2.08
CA LEU A 61 15.96 -10.57 -1.15
C LEU A 61 14.53 -10.70 -1.65
N THR A 62 13.93 -11.87 -1.43
CA THR A 62 12.51 -12.08 -1.69
C THR A 62 11.70 -11.22 -0.73
N PRO A 63 10.80 -10.35 -1.21
CA PRO A 63 9.95 -9.55 -0.35
C PRO A 63 9.03 -10.44 0.47
N LEU A 64 8.57 -9.91 1.61
CA LEU A 64 7.62 -10.63 2.45
C LEU A 64 6.23 -10.66 1.81
N HIS A 65 5.79 -9.53 1.26
CA HIS A 65 4.51 -9.44 0.56
C HIS A 65 4.66 -8.65 -0.74
N VAL A 66 3.90 -9.07 -1.75
CA VAL A 66 3.76 -8.37 -3.03
C VAL A 66 2.28 -8.29 -3.39
N PHE A 67 1.80 -7.08 -3.62
CA PHE A 67 0.43 -6.82 -4.01
C PHE A 67 0.37 -6.07 -5.33
N ARG A 68 -0.65 -6.37 -6.12
CA ARG A 68 -1.00 -5.63 -7.33
C ARG A 68 -2.27 -4.83 -7.05
N LEU A 69 -2.11 -3.53 -6.91
CA LEU A 69 -3.17 -2.61 -6.53
C LEU A 69 -3.78 -1.96 -7.78
N LYS A 70 -5.10 -1.98 -7.88
CA LYS A 70 -5.84 -1.27 -8.92
C LYS A 70 -6.45 -0.01 -8.32
N LEU A 71 -5.78 1.11 -8.50
CA LEU A 71 -6.21 2.41 -7.95
C LEU A 71 -7.23 3.13 -8.84
N SER A 72 -7.52 2.62 -10.03
CA SER A 72 -8.56 3.16 -10.93
C SER A 72 -9.98 2.95 -10.40
N ASP A 73 -10.19 1.88 -9.63
CA ASP A 73 -11.47 1.48 -9.04
C ASP A 73 -11.36 1.23 -7.52
N PRO A 74 -11.07 2.27 -6.72
CA PRO A 74 -10.96 2.17 -5.29
C PRO A 74 -12.34 2.00 -4.64
N LEU A 75 -12.37 1.27 -3.53
CA LEU A 75 -13.56 0.92 -2.76
C LEU A 75 -14.31 2.14 -2.23
N ARG A 76 -13.55 3.18 -1.87
CA ARG A 76 -14.06 4.46 -1.43
C ARG A 76 -13.20 5.57 -2.02
N LYS A 77 -13.89 6.57 -2.56
CA LYS A 77 -13.32 7.86 -2.96
C LYS A 77 -13.90 8.92 -2.05
N ARG A 78 -13.06 9.62 -1.30
CA ARG A 78 -13.45 10.89 -0.67
C ARG A 78 -12.55 11.96 -1.24
N ALA A 79 -13.15 12.92 -1.93
CA ALA A 79 -12.50 14.17 -2.31
C ALA A 79 -13.29 15.28 -1.63
N SER A 80 -12.80 15.77 -0.50
CA SER A 80 -13.25 17.04 0.09
C SER A 80 -12.16 18.08 -0.14
N GLU A 81 -12.52 19.37 -0.20
CA GLU A 81 -11.61 20.49 -0.45
C GLU A 81 -10.22 20.27 0.17
N GLY A 82 -9.24 19.93 -0.68
CA GLY A 82 -7.83 19.78 -0.32
C GLY A 82 -7.32 18.40 0.10
N ARG A 83 -8.15 17.35 0.22
CA ARG A 83 -7.68 15.97 0.50
C ARG A 83 -8.44 14.92 -0.30
N ALA A 84 -7.68 14.05 -0.97
CA ALA A 84 -8.20 12.87 -1.63
C ALA A 84 -7.81 11.60 -0.87
N GLU A 85 -8.70 10.62 -0.82
CA GLU A 85 -8.48 9.30 -0.20
C GLU A 85 -8.89 8.19 -1.16
N ALA A 86 -8.07 7.13 -1.24
CA ALA A 86 -8.37 5.90 -1.95
C ALA A 86 -8.18 4.69 -1.04
N GLU A 87 -9.22 3.84 -0.93
CA GLU A 87 -9.16 2.58 -0.21
C GLU A 87 -9.12 1.38 -1.18
N VAL A 88 -8.23 0.41 -0.93
CA VAL A 88 -8.13 -0.84 -1.72
C VAL A 88 -7.97 -2.05 -0.80
N HIS A 89 -8.63 -3.16 -1.13
CA HIS A 89 -8.49 -4.43 -0.42
C HIS A 89 -7.23 -5.15 -0.89
N LEU A 90 -6.48 -5.68 0.05
CA LEU A 90 -5.36 -6.57 -0.22
C LEU A 90 -5.88 -8.00 -0.36
N ALA A 91 -5.18 -8.80 -1.17
CA ALA A 91 -5.56 -10.19 -1.44
C ALA A 91 -5.39 -11.11 -0.21
N GLU A 92 -4.63 -10.68 0.79
CA GLU A 92 -4.40 -11.42 2.03
C GLU A 92 -4.40 -10.49 3.25
N LYS A 93 -4.51 -11.10 4.44
CA LYS A 93 -4.38 -10.42 5.73
C LYS A 93 -2.91 -10.17 6.04
N LEU A 94 -2.57 -8.93 6.37
CA LEU A 94 -1.29 -8.57 6.96
C LEU A 94 -1.34 -8.75 8.48
N ASP A 95 -0.24 -9.25 9.06
CA ASP A 95 0.01 -9.12 10.50
C ASP A 95 0.48 -7.68 10.77
N LEU A 96 -0.36 -6.86 11.42
CA LEU A 96 -0.09 -5.44 11.66
C LEU A 96 0.70 -5.18 12.96
N ASN A 97 1.50 -6.15 13.41
CA ASN A 97 2.33 -6.06 14.63
C ASN A 97 3.84 -6.07 14.31
N VAL A 98 4.66 -6.01 15.37
CA VAL A 98 6.11 -6.25 15.31
C VAL A 98 6.36 -7.75 15.53
N SER A 99 6.54 -8.50 14.45
CA SER A 99 6.81 -9.94 14.52
C SER A 99 7.63 -10.43 13.31
N THR A 100 8.03 -11.70 13.27
CA THR A 100 8.69 -12.29 12.08
C THR A 100 7.82 -12.28 10.83
N ARG A 101 6.49 -12.19 10.99
CA ARG A 101 5.51 -12.04 9.91
C ARG A 101 4.84 -10.67 9.89
N GLY A 102 5.04 -9.86 10.92
CA GLY A 102 4.35 -8.59 11.14
C GLY A 102 5.00 -7.39 10.46
N VAL A 103 4.22 -6.60 9.73
CA VAL A 103 4.72 -5.61 8.76
C VAL A 103 5.32 -4.34 9.38
N VAL A 104 5.12 -4.11 10.69
CA VAL A 104 5.62 -2.91 11.37
C VAL A 104 7.15 -2.90 11.41
N GLY A 105 7.75 -1.76 11.08
CA GLY A 105 9.20 -1.57 10.99
C GLY A 105 9.82 -2.06 9.69
N ARG A 106 9.03 -2.50 8.70
CA ARG A 106 9.53 -2.91 7.38
C ARG A 106 9.43 -1.82 6.35
N GLN A 107 10.30 -1.91 5.34
CA GLN A 107 10.21 -1.05 4.17
C GLN A 107 9.02 -1.45 3.32
N VAL A 108 8.27 -0.45 2.88
CA VAL A 108 7.26 -0.56 1.83
C VAL A 108 7.71 0.27 0.64
N SER A 109 7.56 -0.28 -0.56
CA SER A 109 7.81 0.42 -1.82
C SER A 109 6.62 0.27 -2.75
N LEU A 110 6.36 1.31 -3.53
CA LEU A 110 5.36 1.34 -4.58
C LEU A 110 6.04 1.58 -5.92
N CYS A 111 5.75 0.75 -6.90
CA CYS A 111 6.18 0.94 -8.28
C CYS A 111 4.99 0.95 -9.22
N ASP A 112 5.09 1.64 -10.35
CA ASP A 112 4.14 1.51 -11.44
C ASP A 112 4.31 0.17 -12.19
N ALA A 113 3.52 -0.03 -13.24
CA ALA A 113 3.54 -1.23 -14.06
C ALA A 113 4.88 -1.44 -14.81
N ASP A 114 5.61 -0.36 -15.07
CA ASP A 114 6.92 -0.38 -15.75
C ASP A 114 8.08 -0.55 -14.75
N GLY A 115 7.78 -0.61 -13.45
CA GLY A 115 8.76 -0.81 -12.38
C GLY A 115 9.41 0.49 -11.87
N VAL A 116 8.91 1.65 -12.30
CA VAL A 116 9.40 2.95 -11.82
C VAL A 116 8.91 3.18 -10.39
N LEU A 117 9.83 3.57 -9.50
CA LEU A 117 9.53 3.81 -8.10
C LEU A 117 8.63 5.04 -7.93
N LEU A 118 7.41 4.82 -7.45
CA LEU A 118 6.43 5.86 -7.09
C LEU A 118 6.60 6.36 -5.65
N GLY A 119 7.22 5.56 -4.79
CA GLY A 119 7.54 5.95 -3.42
C GLY A 119 8.05 4.81 -2.56
N THR A 120 8.68 5.16 -1.45
CA THR A 120 9.16 4.21 -0.44
C THR A 120 8.99 4.80 0.95
N GLY A 121 8.84 3.94 1.95
CA GLY A 121 8.72 4.37 3.35
C GLY A 121 8.92 3.21 4.31
N ILE A 122 8.86 3.50 5.61
CA ILE A 122 8.86 2.51 6.68
C ILE A 122 7.46 2.46 7.28
N ILE A 123 6.93 1.26 7.46
CA ILE A 123 5.62 1.05 8.09
C ILE A 123 5.75 1.30 9.59
N GLY A 124 5.19 2.42 10.05
CA GLY A 124 5.09 2.75 11.47
C GLY A 124 3.85 2.16 12.13
N TYR A 125 3.81 2.23 13.46
CA TYR A 125 2.58 2.01 14.24
C TYR A 125 1.78 3.32 14.30
N ASN A 126 0.46 3.25 14.10
CA ASN A 126 -0.46 4.40 14.13
C ASN A 126 -1.56 4.15 15.15
#